data_AF-A0A8T3NTF0-F1
#
_entry.id   AF-A0A8T3NTF0-F1
#
_cell.length_a   1.000
_cell.length_b   1.000
_cell.length_c   1.000
_cell.angle_alpha   90.00
_cell.angle_beta   90.00
_cell.angle_gamma   90.00
#
_symmetry.space_group_name_H-M   'P 1'
#
loop_
_entity.id
_entity.type
_entity.pdbx_description
1 polymer ?
#
loop_
_entity_poly.entity_id
_entity_poly.type
_entity_poly.pdbx_seq_one_letter_code
_entity_poly.pdbx_strand_id
1 'polypeptide(L)'
;ETAEASLPAHGWPCRALSNHDNRRHATRFGAEALRAAAVLSLTLRGTPVLYMGEEIGMADVPVPVGAEHDRAGRDAARTPMQWRDAPGAGFTSSDRPWLPIGDTRRVNVADQAADATSLFSLYRRLIAERAASPALLGGTYRGLDTPLESNLFAYLREVTGERLLVIVGCGAQAGQHDLVAAARGRIGAQGRLRLSTETSRQPGESVDLSRLELTANEAIIVTL
;
A
#
# COMPACT_ATOMS: atom_id res chain seq x y z
N GLU A 1 19.31 5.82 12.03
CA GLU A 1 19.89 5.53 10.70
C GLU A 1 18.79 4.91 9.85
N THR A 2 18.51 5.45 8.66
CA THR A 2 17.37 4.96 7.84
C THR A 2 17.75 3.66 7.14
N ALA A 3 16.79 2.77 6.89
CA ALA A 3 17.02 1.52 6.14
C ALA A 3 17.63 1.77 4.74
N GLU A 4 17.43 2.95 4.16
CA GLU A 4 18.06 3.34 2.89
C GLU A 4 19.55 3.63 3.04
N ALA A 5 19.96 4.29 4.13
CA ALA A 5 21.36 4.64 4.40
C ALA A 5 22.24 3.41 4.67
N SER A 6 21.64 2.30 5.12
CA SER A 6 22.34 1.03 5.34
C SER A 6 22.59 0.21 4.06
N LEU A 7 22.07 0.64 2.90
CA LEU A 7 22.28 -0.07 1.65
C LEU A 7 23.67 0.27 1.06
N PRO A 8 24.35 -0.70 0.40
CA PRO A 8 25.51 -0.41 -0.42
C PRO A 8 25.17 0.60 -1.53
N ALA A 9 26.18 1.27 -2.10
CA ALA A 9 25.98 2.30 -3.13
C ALA A 9 25.12 1.84 -4.32
N HIS A 10 25.20 0.56 -4.71
CA HIS A 10 24.40 -0.05 -5.78
C HIS A 10 23.30 -0.99 -5.25
N GLY A 11 23.04 -0.96 -3.95
CA GLY A 11 22.05 -1.81 -3.30
C GLY A 11 20.64 -1.52 -3.81
N TRP A 12 19.95 -2.57 -4.27
CA TRP A 12 18.57 -2.50 -4.72
C TRP A 12 17.68 -3.29 -3.75
N PRO A 13 16.88 -2.61 -2.90
CA PRO A 13 16.14 -3.32 -1.87
C PRO A 13 14.93 -4.06 -2.46
N CYS A 14 14.63 -5.24 -1.93
CA CYS A 14 13.33 -5.89 -2.11
C CYS A 14 12.48 -5.60 -0.88
N ARG A 15 11.25 -5.14 -1.06
CA ARG A 15 10.36 -4.75 0.04
C ARG A 15 9.11 -5.59 0.02
N ALA A 16 8.91 -6.36 1.08
CA ALA A 16 7.71 -7.14 1.31
C ALA A 16 7.02 -6.64 2.57
N LEU A 17 5.71 -6.42 2.53
CA LEU A 17 4.93 -6.20 3.74
C LEU A 17 4.55 -7.53 4.39
N SER A 18 4.10 -8.50 3.60
CA SER A 18 3.72 -9.83 4.10
C SER A 18 4.35 -10.94 3.28
N ASN A 19 4.19 -12.16 3.81
CA ASN A 19 4.50 -13.42 3.15
C ASN A 19 3.70 -14.54 3.85
N HIS A 20 3.91 -15.77 3.41
CA HIS A 20 3.28 -16.98 3.96
C HIS A 20 3.78 -17.39 5.36
N ASP A 21 4.73 -16.65 5.95
CA ASP A 21 5.30 -16.91 7.28
C ASP A 21 4.85 -15.91 8.34
N ASN A 22 4.16 -14.85 7.94
CA ASN A 22 3.69 -13.80 8.82
C ASN A 22 2.17 -13.68 8.70
N ARG A 23 1.53 -13.20 9.77
CA ARG A 23 0.12 -12.77 9.70
C ARG A 23 -0.07 -11.79 8.55
N ARG A 24 -1.16 -11.93 7.80
CA ARG A 24 -1.51 -11.03 6.69
C ARG A 24 -1.53 -9.58 7.18
N HIS A 25 -1.05 -8.64 6.36
CA HIS A 25 -0.98 -7.25 6.80
C HIS A 25 -2.37 -6.66 7.08
N ALA A 26 -3.43 -7.13 6.44
CA ALA A 26 -4.81 -6.75 6.77
C ALA A 26 -5.19 -7.06 8.23
N THR A 27 -4.72 -8.19 8.77
CA THR A 27 -4.89 -8.56 10.18
C THR A 27 -3.97 -7.76 11.11
N ARG A 28 -2.78 -7.36 10.65
CA ARG A 28 -1.81 -6.62 11.48
C ARG A 28 -2.12 -5.12 11.57
N PHE A 29 -2.56 -4.52 10.46
CA PHE A 29 -2.70 -3.07 10.33
C PHE A 29 -4.15 -2.58 10.32
N GLY A 30 -5.13 -3.48 10.16
CA GLY A 30 -6.53 -3.10 10.01
C GLY A 30 -6.90 -2.73 8.57
N ALA A 31 -8.20 -2.74 8.28
CA ALA A 31 -8.72 -2.50 6.93
C ALA A 31 -8.51 -1.04 6.47
N GLU A 32 -8.51 -0.12 7.43
CA GLU A 32 -8.34 1.32 7.24
C GLU A 32 -6.95 1.70 6.69
N ALA A 33 -5.92 0.90 6.98
CA ALA A 33 -4.53 1.20 6.60
C ALA A 33 -4.13 0.59 5.24
N LEU A 34 -4.96 -0.27 4.64
CA LEU A 34 -4.55 -1.06 3.46
C LEU A 34 -4.26 -0.22 2.22
N ARG A 35 -5.01 0.86 2.05
CA ARG A 35 -4.82 1.78 0.91
C ARG A 35 -3.49 2.53 1.05
N ALA A 36 -3.18 3.03 2.24
CA ALA A 36 -1.89 3.66 2.55
C ALA A 36 -0.72 2.66 2.39
N ALA A 37 -0.88 1.44 2.89
CA ALA A 37 0.11 0.37 2.76
C ALA A 37 0.39 0.00 1.30
N ALA A 38 -0.63 0.01 0.43
CA ALA A 38 -0.48 -0.19 -1.00
C ALA A 38 0.36 0.91 -1.66
N VAL A 39 0.08 2.19 -1.35
CA VAL A 39 0.85 3.34 -1.85
C VAL A 39 2.30 3.22 -1.39
N LEU A 40 2.55 2.97 -0.11
CA LEU A 40 3.90 2.81 0.42
C LEU A 40 4.67 1.69 -0.31
N SER A 41 4.06 0.52 -0.42
CA SER A 41 4.68 -0.66 -1.04
C SER A 41 5.09 -0.40 -2.48
N LEU A 42 4.22 0.23 -3.27
CA LEU A 42 4.41 0.41 -4.72
C LEU A 42 5.20 1.68 -5.07
N THR A 43 5.49 2.56 -4.12
CA THR A 43 6.19 3.83 -4.40
C THR A 43 7.53 3.98 -3.70
N LEU A 44 7.91 3.08 -2.78
CA LEU A 44 9.27 3.01 -2.26
C LEU A 44 10.28 2.64 -3.36
N ARG A 45 11.54 3.08 -3.18
CA ARG A 45 12.67 2.63 -4.01
C ARG A 45 12.92 1.15 -3.79
N GLY A 46 13.22 0.42 -4.87
CA GLY A 46 13.45 -1.02 -4.84
C GLY A 46 12.40 -1.82 -5.61
N THR A 47 12.39 -3.13 -5.39
CA THR A 47 11.41 -4.06 -5.96
C THR A 47 10.30 -4.32 -4.94
N PRO A 48 9.04 -3.93 -5.23
CA PRO A 48 7.91 -4.33 -4.40
C PRO A 48 7.66 -5.85 -4.53
N VAL A 49 7.44 -6.52 -3.41
CA VAL A 49 7.05 -7.92 -3.35
C VAL A 49 5.68 -7.98 -2.70
N LEU A 50 4.68 -8.38 -3.48
CA LEU A 50 3.30 -8.52 -3.02
C LEU A 50 3.01 -9.98 -2.69
N TYR A 51 2.39 -10.23 -1.54
CA TYR A 51 1.92 -11.56 -1.19
C TYR A 51 0.48 -11.75 -1.67
N MET A 52 0.14 -12.99 -2.04
CA MET A 52 -1.19 -13.32 -2.57
C MET A 52 -2.31 -12.88 -1.60
N GLY A 53 -3.27 -12.11 -2.11
CA GLY A 53 -4.43 -11.64 -1.36
C GLY A 53 -4.26 -10.26 -0.72
N GLU A 54 -3.06 -9.69 -0.75
CA GLU A 54 -2.81 -8.31 -0.29
C GLU A 54 -3.65 -7.29 -1.10
N GLU A 55 -3.73 -7.50 -2.40
CA GLU A 55 -4.41 -6.64 -3.36
C GLU A 55 -5.93 -6.58 -3.19
N ILE A 56 -6.52 -7.58 -2.54
CA ILE A 56 -7.94 -7.60 -2.18
C ILE A 56 -8.18 -7.43 -0.67
N GLY A 57 -7.12 -7.34 0.13
CA GLY A 57 -7.23 -7.18 1.58
C GLY A 57 -7.63 -8.46 2.31
N MET A 58 -7.19 -9.63 1.84
CA MET A 58 -7.36 -10.88 2.60
C MET A 58 -6.72 -10.74 3.98
N ALA A 59 -7.51 -11.03 5.01
CA ALA A 59 -7.09 -11.18 6.39
C ALA A 59 -6.81 -12.65 6.73
N ASP A 60 -6.12 -12.89 7.83
CA ASP A 60 -5.94 -14.22 8.39
C ASP A 60 -7.29 -14.89 8.63
N VAL A 61 -7.42 -16.15 8.21
CA VAL A 61 -8.62 -16.96 8.47
C VAL A 61 -8.30 -17.94 9.60
N PRO A 62 -9.07 -17.95 10.70
CA PRO A 62 -8.86 -18.90 11.78
C PRO A 62 -8.91 -20.34 11.28
N VAL A 63 -7.89 -21.12 11.63
CA VAL A 63 -7.82 -22.56 11.31
C VAL A 63 -8.28 -23.34 12.54
N PRO A 64 -9.29 -24.22 12.41
CA PRO A 64 -9.76 -25.03 13.54
C PRO A 64 -8.67 -25.94 14.09
N VAL A 65 -8.71 -26.17 15.41
CA VAL A 65 -7.81 -27.11 16.07
C VAL A 65 -8.01 -28.52 15.50
N GLY A 66 -6.91 -29.18 15.16
CA GLY A 66 -6.86 -30.48 14.49
C GLY A 66 -6.90 -30.42 12.96
N ALA A 67 -7.13 -29.25 12.36
CA ALA A 67 -7.10 -29.03 10.91
C ALA A 67 -5.83 -28.30 10.44
N GLU A 68 -4.90 -27.99 11.37
CA GLU A 68 -3.63 -27.37 11.04
C GLU A 68 -2.76 -28.31 10.19
N HIS A 69 -2.04 -27.70 9.27
CA HIS A 69 -1.04 -28.34 8.42
C HIS A 69 0.37 -27.89 8.78
N ASP A 70 0.51 -26.64 9.23
CA ASP A 70 1.76 -26.05 9.62
C ASP A 70 1.94 -26.06 11.14
N ARG A 71 2.93 -26.82 11.61
CA ARG A 71 3.26 -26.91 13.04
C ARG A 71 3.74 -25.59 13.66
N ALA A 72 4.10 -24.60 12.85
CA ALA A 72 4.52 -23.28 13.32
C ALA A 72 3.35 -22.26 13.33
N GLY A 73 2.10 -22.70 13.09
CA GLY A 73 0.91 -21.86 13.24
C GLY A 73 0.72 -20.82 12.14
N ARG A 74 1.31 -21.05 10.96
CA ARG A 74 1.29 -20.10 9.84
C ARG A 74 0.09 -20.24 8.90
N ASP A 75 -0.75 -21.25 9.11
CA ASP A 75 -1.81 -21.62 8.18
C ASP A 75 -2.85 -20.53 7.95
N ALA A 76 -3.12 -19.69 8.96
CA ALA A 76 -4.09 -18.61 8.83
C ALA A 76 -3.73 -17.60 7.71
N ALA A 77 -2.45 -17.43 7.41
CA ALA A 77 -1.97 -16.59 6.31
C ALA A 77 -1.93 -17.34 4.96
N ARG A 78 -2.06 -18.67 4.96
CA ARG A 78 -1.88 -19.54 3.79
C ARG A 78 -3.19 -20.03 3.17
N THR A 79 -4.32 -19.51 3.67
CA THR A 79 -5.64 -19.91 3.20
C THR A 79 -5.83 -19.64 1.71
N PRO A 80 -6.67 -20.43 1.03
CA PRO A 80 -6.82 -20.33 -0.42
C PRO A 80 -7.30 -18.95 -0.88
N MET A 81 -6.90 -18.57 -2.09
CA MET A 81 -7.29 -17.30 -2.70
C MET A 81 -8.81 -17.22 -2.89
N GLN A 82 -9.38 -16.04 -2.60
CA GLN A 82 -10.81 -15.78 -2.69
C GLN A 82 -11.15 -15.18 -4.07
N TRP A 83 -11.33 -16.01 -5.10
CA TRP A 83 -11.54 -15.52 -6.47
C TRP A 83 -12.93 -14.92 -6.69
N ARG A 84 -13.98 -15.55 -6.17
CA ARG A 84 -15.38 -15.09 -6.32
C ARG A 84 -16.27 -15.66 -5.21
N ASP A 85 -17.45 -15.06 -5.00
CA ASP A 85 -18.47 -15.62 -4.12
C ASP A 85 -19.18 -16.83 -4.76
N ALA A 86 -18.52 -18.00 -4.66
CA ALA A 86 -19.02 -19.27 -5.16
C ALA A 86 -18.48 -20.43 -4.31
N PRO A 87 -19.03 -21.65 -4.42
CA PRO A 87 -18.45 -22.83 -3.77
C PRO A 87 -16.94 -22.95 -4.03
N GLY A 88 -16.18 -23.23 -2.97
CA GLY A 88 -14.72 -23.30 -3.02
C GLY A 88 -14.03 -21.98 -3.39
N ALA A 89 -14.72 -20.83 -3.26
CA ALA A 89 -14.25 -19.48 -3.64
C ALA A 89 -13.83 -19.31 -5.11
N GLY A 90 -14.14 -20.27 -5.97
CA GLY A 90 -13.53 -20.40 -7.29
C GLY A 90 -12.07 -20.88 -7.28
N PHE A 91 -11.50 -21.18 -6.11
CA PHE A 91 -10.18 -21.81 -5.97
C PHE A 91 -10.22 -23.31 -6.26
N THR A 92 -11.29 -24.00 -5.84
CA THR A 92 -11.45 -25.44 -6.05
C THR A 92 -12.91 -25.78 -6.36
N SER A 93 -13.13 -26.90 -7.06
CA SER A 93 -14.45 -27.52 -7.23
C SER A 93 -14.79 -28.53 -6.13
N SER A 94 -13.80 -28.90 -5.29
CA SER A 94 -14.03 -29.77 -4.14
C SER A 94 -14.74 -29.02 -3.01
N ASP A 95 -15.57 -29.74 -2.26
CA ASP A 95 -16.18 -29.30 -1.02
C ASP A 95 -15.18 -29.20 0.16
N ARG A 96 -13.96 -29.75 0.00
CA ARG A 96 -12.94 -29.86 1.05
C ARG A 96 -11.62 -29.23 0.61
N PRO A 97 -11.49 -27.90 0.65
CA PRO A 97 -10.19 -27.26 0.48
C PRO A 97 -9.24 -27.69 1.60
N TRP A 98 -7.93 -27.71 1.31
CA TRP A 98 -6.91 -28.11 2.27
C TRP A 98 -6.83 -27.17 3.49
N LEU A 99 -7.16 -25.89 3.34
CA LEU A 99 -7.36 -24.96 4.44
C LEU A 99 -8.70 -24.24 4.32
N PRO A 100 -9.26 -23.69 5.43
CA PRO A 100 -10.49 -22.93 5.40
C PRO A 100 -10.43 -21.75 4.41
N ILE A 101 -11.57 -21.44 3.80
CA ILE A 101 -11.76 -20.27 2.95
C ILE A 101 -12.40 -19.17 3.80
N GLY A 102 -11.95 -17.92 3.65
CA GLY A 102 -12.53 -16.77 4.35
C GLY A 102 -13.86 -16.31 3.77
N ASP A 103 -14.36 -15.16 4.24
CA ASP A 103 -15.68 -14.66 3.83
C ASP A 103 -15.66 -14.04 2.42
N THR A 104 -15.98 -14.87 1.42
CA THR A 104 -16.01 -14.47 0.00
C THR A 104 -17.06 -13.44 -0.33
N ARG A 105 -18.13 -13.31 0.48
CA ARG A 105 -19.18 -12.29 0.26
C ARG A 105 -18.67 -10.88 0.50
N ARG A 106 -17.63 -10.74 1.33
CA ARG A 106 -17.03 -9.45 1.69
C ARG A 106 -15.76 -9.16 0.91
N VAL A 107 -14.94 -10.18 0.67
CA VAL A 107 -13.63 -10.03 0.03
C VAL A 107 -13.47 -11.09 -1.04
N ASN A 108 -13.53 -10.70 -2.31
CA ASN A 108 -13.13 -11.55 -3.42
C ASN A 108 -12.65 -10.73 -4.63
N VAL A 109 -11.92 -11.37 -5.53
CA VAL A 109 -11.35 -10.72 -6.72
C VAL A 109 -12.44 -10.24 -7.68
N ALA A 110 -13.44 -11.06 -7.98
CA ALA A 110 -14.45 -10.75 -8.99
C ALA A 110 -15.22 -9.45 -8.66
N ASP A 111 -15.68 -9.32 -7.42
CA ASP A 111 -16.45 -8.14 -6.99
C ASP A 111 -15.55 -6.90 -6.95
N GLN A 112 -14.34 -7.00 -6.40
CA GLN A 112 -13.42 -5.86 -6.36
C GLN A 112 -12.90 -5.46 -7.75
N ALA A 113 -12.78 -6.40 -8.68
CA ALA A 113 -12.40 -6.10 -10.06
C ALA A 113 -13.51 -5.34 -10.82
N ALA A 114 -14.77 -5.50 -10.43
CA ALA A 114 -15.91 -4.77 -10.98
C ALA A 114 -16.10 -3.38 -10.32
N ASP A 115 -15.55 -3.15 -9.13
CA ASP A 115 -15.61 -1.87 -8.41
C ASP A 115 -14.34 -1.03 -8.61
N ALA A 116 -14.47 0.12 -9.26
CA ALA A 116 -13.35 1.04 -9.53
C ALA A 116 -12.76 1.68 -8.26
N THR A 117 -13.51 1.70 -7.15
CA THR A 117 -13.10 2.29 -5.87
C THR A 117 -12.41 1.29 -4.94
N SER A 118 -12.47 0.00 -5.27
CA SER A 118 -11.94 -1.11 -4.46
C SER A 118 -10.43 -1.03 -4.23
N LEU A 119 -9.95 -1.81 -3.27
CA LEU A 119 -8.51 -1.97 -3.02
C LEU A 119 -7.82 -2.60 -4.24
N PHE A 120 -8.43 -3.60 -4.87
CA PHE A 120 -7.90 -4.22 -6.08
C PHE A 120 -7.70 -3.22 -7.22
N SER A 121 -8.70 -2.37 -7.47
CA SER A 121 -8.63 -1.31 -8.47
C SER A 121 -7.60 -0.25 -8.13
N LEU A 122 -7.39 0.07 -6.83
CA LEU A 122 -6.28 0.93 -6.39
C LEU A 122 -4.91 0.28 -6.69
N TYR A 123 -4.71 -1.00 -6.38
CA TYR A 123 -3.46 -1.70 -6.71
C TYR A 123 -3.16 -1.67 -8.20
N ARG A 124 -4.16 -1.92 -9.06
CA ARG A 124 -4.01 -1.82 -10.52
C ARG A 124 -3.58 -0.42 -10.96
N ARG A 125 -4.20 0.63 -10.42
CA ARG A 125 -3.83 2.03 -10.69
C ARG A 125 -2.41 2.34 -10.23
N LEU A 126 -2.01 1.89 -9.04
CA LEU A 126 -0.66 2.10 -8.50
C LEU A 126 0.42 1.36 -9.29
N ILE A 127 0.14 0.14 -9.76
CA ILE A 127 1.08 -0.61 -10.61
C ILE A 127 1.26 0.12 -11.94
N ALA A 128 0.18 0.58 -12.56
CA ALA A 128 0.23 1.36 -13.80
C ALA A 128 0.99 2.69 -13.60
N GLU A 129 0.70 3.40 -12.51
CA GLU A 129 1.38 4.64 -12.12
C GLU A 129 2.88 4.44 -11.91
N ARG A 130 3.27 3.37 -11.19
CA ARG A 130 4.67 2.98 -11.03
C ARG A 130 5.32 2.68 -12.37
N ALA A 131 4.68 1.89 -13.23
CA ALA A 131 5.23 1.53 -14.53
C ALA A 131 5.42 2.74 -15.47
N ALA A 132 4.56 3.75 -15.34
CA ALA A 132 4.61 4.97 -16.14
C ALA A 132 5.58 6.04 -15.61
N SER A 133 6.11 5.89 -14.39
CA SER A 133 6.97 6.90 -13.76
C SER A 133 8.43 6.44 -13.66
N PRO A 134 9.35 7.07 -14.43
CA PRO A 134 10.79 6.91 -14.24
C PRO A 134 11.27 7.15 -12.80
N ALA A 135 10.70 8.14 -12.10
CA ALA A 135 11.01 8.44 -10.71
C ALA A 135 10.62 7.30 -9.78
N LEU A 136 9.47 6.65 -9.98
CA LEU A 136 9.06 5.50 -9.16
C LEU A 136 9.86 4.24 -9.50
N LEU A 137 10.16 3.99 -10.78
CA LEU A 137 10.92 2.81 -11.25
C LEU A 137 12.38 2.83 -10.82
N GLY A 138 13.07 3.95 -11.01
CA GLY A 138 14.53 4.04 -10.88
C GLY A 138 15.03 5.27 -10.11
N GLY A 139 14.15 6.23 -9.84
CA GLY A 139 14.52 7.48 -9.16
C GLY A 139 15.05 7.26 -7.75
N THR A 140 15.79 8.25 -7.28
CA THR A 140 16.35 8.31 -5.92
C THR A 140 15.26 8.28 -4.85
N TYR A 141 15.64 8.05 -3.59
CA TYR A 141 14.76 8.16 -2.44
C TYR A 141 15.33 9.20 -1.48
N ARG A 142 14.48 10.12 -1.00
CA ARG A 142 14.85 11.07 0.05
C ARG A 142 13.67 11.29 1.00
N GLY A 143 13.78 10.78 2.22
CA GLY A 143 12.80 11.05 3.28
C GLY A 143 12.74 12.53 3.64
N LEU A 144 11.54 13.00 3.99
CA LEU A 144 11.34 14.31 4.61
C LEU A 144 11.38 14.17 6.14
N ASP A 145 11.78 15.24 6.83
CA ASP A 145 11.84 15.28 8.29
C ASP A 145 10.46 15.65 8.85
N THR A 146 9.52 14.71 8.79
CA THR A 146 8.18 14.87 9.39
C THR A 146 8.23 14.60 10.91
N PRO A 147 7.61 15.43 11.76
CA PRO A 147 7.51 15.16 13.19
C PRO A 147 6.77 13.84 13.47
N LEU A 148 7.16 13.09 14.50
CA LEU A 148 6.52 11.80 14.82
C LEU A 148 5.02 11.96 15.11
N GLU A 149 4.64 13.08 15.72
CA GLU A 149 3.27 13.42 16.09
C GLU A 149 2.37 13.64 14.86
N SER A 150 2.97 13.92 13.70
CA SER A 150 2.24 14.10 12.45
C SER A 150 1.68 12.77 11.91
N ASN A 151 2.21 11.62 12.34
CA ASN A 151 1.92 10.30 11.78
C ASN A 151 2.06 10.26 10.24
N LEU A 152 2.95 11.07 9.67
CA LEU A 152 3.22 11.09 8.24
C LEU A 152 4.55 10.42 7.91
N PHE A 153 4.52 9.61 6.86
CA PHE A 153 5.70 9.15 6.17
C PHE A 153 5.74 9.80 4.77
N ALA A 154 6.65 10.77 4.58
CA ALA A 154 6.77 11.52 3.34
C ALA A 154 8.18 11.43 2.75
N TYR A 155 8.28 11.30 1.43
CA TYR A 155 9.56 11.19 0.74
C TYR A 155 9.47 11.62 -0.72
N LEU A 156 10.61 12.07 -1.23
CA LEU A 156 10.80 12.39 -2.64
C LEU A 156 11.28 11.18 -3.42
N ARG A 157 10.77 11.05 -4.64
CA ARG A 157 11.29 10.19 -5.70
C ARG A 157 11.71 11.06 -6.87
N GLU A 158 12.99 11.00 -7.24
CA GLU A 158 13.58 12.00 -8.15
C GLU A 158 14.46 11.35 -9.20
N VAL A 159 14.26 11.75 -10.45
CA VAL A 159 15.15 11.52 -11.60
C VAL A 159 15.14 12.76 -12.50
N THR A 160 16.08 12.88 -13.42
CA THR A 160 16.07 13.98 -14.39
C THR A 160 14.75 14.00 -15.15
N GLY A 161 14.03 15.13 -15.07
CA GLY A 161 12.75 15.33 -15.77
C GLY A 161 11.50 14.87 -15.02
N GLU A 162 11.61 14.16 -13.89
CA GLU A 162 10.45 13.79 -13.09
C GLU A 162 10.75 13.82 -11.59
N ARG A 163 9.90 14.53 -10.85
CA ARG A 163 10.01 14.68 -9.40
C ARG A 163 8.66 14.50 -8.74
N LEU A 164 8.60 13.53 -7.83
CA LEU A 164 7.38 13.18 -7.12
C LEU A 164 7.60 13.32 -5.61
N LEU A 165 6.58 13.83 -4.94
CA LEU A 165 6.42 13.76 -3.49
C LEU A 165 5.36 12.70 -3.18
N VAL A 166 5.75 11.69 -2.42
CA VAL A 166 4.82 10.69 -1.88
C VAL A 166 4.58 11.01 -0.42
N ILE A 167 3.32 11.04 -0.01
CA ILE A 167 2.92 11.30 1.37
C ILE A 167 1.97 10.17 1.79
N VAL A 168 2.30 9.49 2.88
CA VAL A 168 1.53 8.38 3.42
C VAL A 168 1.13 8.72 4.84
N GLY A 169 -0.16 8.91 5.08
CA GLY A 169 -0.73 9.01 6.41
C GLY A 169 -0.78 7.65 7.09
N CYS A 170 -0.29 7.59 8.32
CA CYS A 170 -0.26 6.40 9.17
C CYS A 170 -1.08 6.60 10.45
N GLY A 171 -1.91 7.64 10.50
CA GLY A 171 -2.68 8.05 11.68
C GLY A 171 -4.19 7.88 11.47
N ALA A 172 -4.89 7.62 12.58
CA ALA A 172 -6.35 7.47 12.62
C ALA A 172 -7.12 8.81 12.69
N GLN A 173 -6.43 9.95 12.54
CA GLN A 173 -7.01 11.28 12.63
C GLN A 173 -6.63 12.10 11.40
N ALA A 174 -7.57 12.93 10.93
CA ALA A 174 -7.27 13.93 9.92
C ALA A 174 -6.32 15.01 10.49
N GLY A 175 -5.52 15.62 9.62
CA GLY A 175 -4.52 16.59 10.02
C GLY A 175 -4.18 17.59 8.92
N GLN A 176 -3.70 18.75 9.34
CA GLN A 176 -3.13 19.76 8.46
C GLN A 176 -1.59 19.75 8.61
N HIS A 177 -0.87 19.78 7.50
CA HIS A 177 0.56 19.56 7.46
C HIS A 177 1.27 20.58 6.57
N ASP A 178 2.41 21.10 7.05
CA ASP A 178 3.32 21.94 6.26
C ASP A 178 4.51 21.09 5.77
N LEU A 179 4.40 20.60 4.53
CA LEU A 179 5.42 19.77 3.90
C LEU A 179 6.59 20.61 3.38
N VAL A 180 6.39 21.90 3.14
CA VAL A 180 7.45 22.83 2.73
C VAL A 180 8.46 23.00 3.86
N ALA A 181 7.96 23.21 5.09
CA ALA A 181 8.78 23.25 6.29
C ALA A 181 9.52 21.92 6.50
N ALA A 182 8.82 20.78 6.42
CA ALA A 182 9.42 19.44 6.56
C ALA A 182 10.49 19.14 5.50
N ALA A 183 10.33 19.70 4.29
CA ALA A 183 11.27 19.53 3.20
C ALA A 183 12.54 20.38 3.31
N ARG A 184 12.57 21.38 4.20
CA ARG A 184 13.70 22.31 4.41
C ARG A 184 14.19 22.97 3.11
N GLY A 185 13.26 23.58 2.37
CA GLY A 185 13.55 24.31 1.13
C GLY A 185 13.74 23.44 -0.11
N ARG A 186 13.53 22.13 -0.01
CA ARG A 186 13.66 21.23 -1.17
C ARG A 186 12.44 21.26 -2.09
N ILE A 187 11.26 21.65 -1.63
CA ILE A 187 10.03 21.68 -2.43
C ILE A 187 9.39 23.07 -2.39
N GLY A 188 8.61 23.41 -3.41
CA GLY A 188 7.74 24.58 -3.39
C GLY A 188 6.39 24.30 -2.71
N ALA A 189 5.59 25.35 -2.54
CA ALA A 189 4.27 25.24 -1.90
C ALA A 189 3.19 24.64 -2.80
N GLN A 190 3.43 24.48 -4.10
CA GLN A 190 2.44 24.01 -5.06
C GLN A 190 2.90 22.72 -5.71
N GLY A 191 1.97 21.80 -5.91
CA GLY A 191 2.16 20.59 -6.71
C GLY A 191 0.87 20.20 -7.42
N ARG A 192 0.92 19.12 -8.21
CA ARG A 192 -0.26 18.55 -8.87
C ARG A 192 -0.50 17.12 -8.41
N LEU A 193 -1.72 16.82 -8.00
CA LEU A 193 -2.09 15.48 -7.57
C LEU A 193 -2.00 14.50 -8.74
N ARG A 194 -1.33 13.36 -8.56
CA ARG A 194 -1.36 12.24 -9.50
C ARG A 194 -2.33 11.15 -9.06
N LEU A 195 -2.33 10.86 -7.77
CA LEU A 195 -3.15 9.80 -7.19
C LEU A 195 -3.45 10.13 -5.72
N SER A 196 -4.69 9.89 -5.27
CA SER A 196 -5.05 9.80 -3.86
C SER A 196 -5.73 8.46 -3.58
N THR A 197 -5.59 7.97 -2.35
CA THR A 197 -6.40 6.88 -1.80
C THR A 197 -7.84 7.30 -1.52
N GLU A 198 -8.08 8.60 -1.28
CA GLU A 198 -9.40 9.20 -1.19
C GLU A 198 -10.02 9.38 -2.57
N THR A 199 -11.29 9.00 -2.71
CA THR A 199 -11.99 9.06 -3.99
C THR A 199 -12.57 10.44 -4.30
N SER A 200 -12.58 11.35 -3.32
CA SER A 200 -13.06 12.72 -3.46
C SER A 200 -12.10 13.62 -4.25
N ARG A 201 -10.81 13.28 -4.31
CA ARG A 201 -9.80 14.06 -5.04
C ARG A 201 -9.58 13.52 -6.45
N GLN A 202 -9.40 14.43 -7.40
CA GLN A 202 -9.15 14.11 -8.81
C GLN A 202 -7.67 14.33 -9.19
N PRO A 203 -7.08 13.43 -9.99
CA PRO A 203 -5.79 13.68 -10.60
C PRO A 203 -5.77 15.00 -11.38
N GLY A 204 -4.67 15.74 -11.27
CA GLY A 204 -4.44 17.04 -11.92
C GLY A 204 -4.76 18.26 -11.04
N GLU A 205 -5.54 18.07 -9.95
CA GLU A 205 -5.84 19.11 -8.97
C GLU A 205 -4.56 19.73 -8.40
N SER A 206 -4.57 21.05 -8.19
CA SER A 206 -3.49 21.75 -7.51
C SER A 206 -3.53 21.41 -6.01
N VAL A 207 -2.36 21.16 -5.44
CA VAL A 207 -2.19 20.83 -4.02
C VAL A 207 -1.30 21.88 -3.37
N ASP A 208 -1.80 22.50 -2.29
CA ASP A 208 -1.00 23.37 -1.43
C ASP A 208 -0.25 22.55 -0.38
N LEU A 209 1.06 22.41 -0.57
CA LEU A 209 1.96 21.64 0.28
C LEU A 209 2.39 22.41 1.54
N SER A 210 2.09 23.71 1.66
CA SER A 210 2.32 24.48 2.88
C SER A 210 1.18 24.36 3.89
N ARG A 211 0.00 23.93 3.42
CA ARG A 211 -1.20 23.75 4.23
C ARG A 211 -2.01 22.55 3.74
N LEU A 212 -1.37 21.38 3.70
CA LEU A 212 -1.98 20.17 3.19
C LEU A 212 -2.90 19.54 4.24
N GLU A 213 -4.19 19.44 3.95
CA GLU A 213 -5.13 18.64 4.72
C GLU A 213 -5.12 17.19 4.22
N LEU A 214 -5.02 16.23 5.14
CA LEU A 214 -5.14 14.80 4.87
C LEU A 214 -6.18 14.17 5.79
N THR A 215 -6.99 13.26 5.25
CA THR A 215 -7.87 12.41 6.07
C THR A 215 -7.06 11.27 6.73
N ALA A 216 -7.70 10.54 7.66
CA ALA A 216 -7.08 9.41 8.34
C ALA A 216 -6.61 8.34 7.32
N ASN A 217 -5.36 7.89 7.45
CA ASN A 217 -4.70 6.95 6.54
C ASN A 217 -4.71 7.38 5.05
N GLU A 218 -4.89 8.67 4.74
CA GLU A 218 -4.80 9.13 3.36
C GLU A 218 -3.35 9.06 2.86
N ALA A 219 -3.17 8.54 1.65
CA ALA A 219 -1.91 8.59 0.95
C ALA A 219 -2.09 9.22 -0.43
N ILE A 220 -1.17 10.12 -0.78
CA ILE A 220 -1.17 10.85 -2.05
C ILE A 220 0.19 10.83 -2.73
N ILE A 221 0.17 10.92 -4.06
CA ILE A 221 1.34 11.11 -4.92
C ILE A 221 1.17 12.45 -5.64
N VAL A 222 2.17 13.33 -5.54
CA VAL A 222 2.12 14.69 -6.06
C VAL A 222 3.32 14.92 -6.97
N THR A 223 3.08 15.46 -8.16
CA THR A 223 4.15 16.01 -9.02
C THR A 223 4.56 17.38 -8.51
N LEU A 224 5.87 17.61 -8.44
CA LEU A 224 6.48 18.88 -8.06
C LEU A 224 6.96 19.68 -9.28
#